data_AF-A0A3D9FJ82-F1
#
_entry.id   AF-A0A3D9FJ82-F1
#
_cell.length_a   1.000
_cell.length_b   1.000
_cell.length_c   1.000
_cell.angle_alpha   90.00
_cell.angle_beta   90.00
_cell.angle_gamma   90.00
#
_symmetry.space_group_name_H-M   'P 1'
#
loop_
_entity.id
_entity.type
_entity.pdbx_description
1 polymer ?
#
loop_
_entity_poly.entity_id
_entity_poly.type
_entity_poly.pdbx_seq_one_letter_code
_entity_poly.pdbx_strand_id
1 'polypeptide(L)'
;MNKFKYFILLLAGIAIVSCNKDHDDPVTVPLRDYAEQYKADNDSIVKYLKTNYIEDVSANFDITIKKIPAGGTQVSIWDQKVYPLQTREVYNDDITYTVYYLTLRKGTGLAPTNTDRIFASYVGWYLDGTQFDSSYNIPGYWDLDGTGARGVFVDGWKEIFPQFRTGTSTSNGSTGEITYDNFGAGVMFLPSGLAYYGGSDNIPAYTPLVFSFKLMDLARMDHDFDGVSDFDEDVNHDGYLYNSTDKIKYPNMPAKLIDDTDGDGTPDFLDVDDDGDGWSTLKEITKPDGAPNTGISKYYPYNPIIDNPITPNIDETETWGIPAVNADGTIDYTSPNRLRIHVDKNHHVIK
;
A
#
# COMPACT_ATOMS: atom_id res chain seq x y z
N MET A 1 -54.49 -24.03 55.51
CA MET A 1 -53.53 -24.21 54.40
C MET A 1 -53.37 -22.88 53.68
N ASN A 2 -52.63 -22.00 54.34
CA ASN A 2 -52.10 -20.73 53.85
C ASN A 2 -50.63 -20.98 53.52
N LYS A 3 -50.10 -20.38 52.44
CA LYS A 3 -48.66 -20.13 52.11
C LYS A 3 -48.28 -20.29 50.61
N PHE A 4 -49.23 -20.27 49.67
CA PHE A 4 -48.88 -20.37 48.24
C PHE A 4 -49.53 -19.34 47.29
N LYS A 5 -50.12 -18.26 47.81
CA LYS A 5 -50.78 -17.23 46.97
C LYS A 5 -50.21 -15.81 47.08
N TYR A 6 -49.16 -15.60 47.87
CA TYR A 6 -48.50 -14.29 48.00
C TYR A 6 -47.09 -14.25 47.40
N PHE A 7 -46.64 -15.31 46.73
CA PHE A 7 -45.30 -15.37 46.13
C PHE A 7 -45.24 -14.90 44.66
N ILE A 8 -46.38 -14.71 44.01
CA ILE A 8 -46.44 -14.26 42.59
C ILE A 8 -46.65 -12.73 42.49
N LEU A 9 -47.09 -12.07 43.57
CA LEU A 9 -47.26 -10.61 43.59
C LEU A 9 -46.02 -9.83 44.08
N LEU A 10 -44.95 -10.51 44.53
CA LEU A 10 -43.68 -9.87 44.88
C LEU A 10 -42.66 -9.88 43.72
N LEU A 11 -42.89 -10.71 42.69
CA LEU A 11 -42.08 -10.79 41.47
C LEU A 11 -42.58 -9.88 40.33
N ALA A 12 -43.77 -9.30 40.46
CA ALA A 12 -44.32 -8.32 39.50
C ALA A 12 -44.01 -6.85 39.86
N GLY A 13 -43.30 -6.60 40.97
CA GLY A 13 -43.01 -5.25 41.48
C GLY A 13 -41.58 -4.73 41.26
N ILE A 14 -40.70 -5.50 40.61
CA ILE A 14 -39.28 -5.12 40.38
C ILE A 14 -39.02 -4.78 38.89
N ALA A 15 -40.04 -4.78 38.04
CA ALA A 15 -39.89 -4.53 36.60
C ALA A 15 -40.20 -3.08 36.13
N ILE A 16 -40.21 -2.09 37.03
CA ILE A 16 -40.50 -0.68 36.65
C ILE A 16 -39.56 0.35 37.30
N VAL A 17 -38.33 -0.04 37.63
CA VAL A 17 -37.24 0.95 37.62
C VAL A 17 -36.73 1.02 36.20
N SER A 18 -37.50 1.71 35.36
CA SER A 18 -37.00 2.30 34.13
C SER A 18 -35.84 3.20 34.54
N CYS A 19 -34.61 2.74 34.35
CA CYS A 19 -33.50 3.65 34.19
C CYS A 19 -33.91 4.60 33.07
N ASN A 20 -34.04 5.90 33.36
CA ASN A 20 -33.76 6.89 32.34
C ASN A 20 -32.34 6.59 31.88
N LYS A 21 -32.23 5.85 30.77
CA LYS A 21 -31.11 6.06 29.89
C LYS A 21 -31.37 7.45 29.34
N ASP A 22 -30.77 8.44 29.97
CA ASP A 22 -30.36 9.62 29.24
C ASP A 22 -29.47 9.05 28.13
N HIS A 23 -30.12 8.80 26.99
CA HIS A 23 -29.45 8.51 25.75
C HIS A 23 -28.84 9.84 25.32
N ASP A 24 -27.74 10.20 25.97
CA ASP A 24 -26.69 10.94 25.29
C ASP A 24 -26.20 9.99 24.19
N ASP A 25 -26.97 9.92 23.10
CA ASP A 25 -26.43 9.44 21.84
C ASP A 25 -25.12 10.19 21.67
N PRO A 26 -23.98 9.49 21.53
CA PRO A 26 -22.71 10.18 21.40
C PRO A 26 -22.88 11.18 20.26
N VAL A 27 -22.72 12.46 20.58
CA VAL A 27 -22.74 13.53 19.59
C VAL A 27 -21.60 13.21 18.63
N THR A 28 -21.93 12.55 17.53
CA THR A 28 -21.00 12.27 16.45
C THR A 28 -20.78 13.61 15.78
N VAL A 29 -19.73 14.31 16.22
CA VAL A 29 -19.30 15.53 15.54
C VAL A 29 -18.95 15.10 14.12
N PRO A 30 -19.66 15.62 13.10
CA PRO A 30 -19.35 15.27 11.71
C PRO A 30 -17.89 15.57 11.45
N LEU A 31 -17.22 14.67 10.73
CA LEU A 31 -15.87 14.94 10.27
C LEU A 31 -15.88 16.22 9.43
N ARG A 32 -14.80 17.00 9.52
CA ARG A 32 -14.63 18.18 8.69
C ARG A 32 -14.64 17.78 7.22
N ASP A 33 -14.99 18.73 6.37
CA ASP A 33 -14.85 18.58 4.92
C ASP A 33 -13.37 18.38 4.54
N TYR A 34 -13.09 17.38 3.71
CA TYR A 34 -11.73 17.01 3.32
C TYR A 34 -11.01 18.12 2.54
N ALA A 35 -11.72 18.86 1.68
CA ALA A 35 -11.12 19.95 0.90
C ALA A 35 -10.75 21.14 1.81
N GLU A 36 -11.64 21.50 2.74
CA GLU A 36 -11.37 22.54 3.74
C GLU A 36 -10.18 22.15 4.64
N GLN A 37 -10.18 20.92 5.15
CA GLN A 37 -9.13 20.45 6.03
C GLN A 37 -7.79 20.29 5.31
N TYR A 38 -7.78 19.78 4.07
CA TYR A 38 -6.56 19.68 3.27
C TYR A 38 -5.89 21.04 3.08
N LYS A 39 -6.67 22.11 2.84
CA LYS A 39 -6.12 23.46 2.73
C LYS A 39 -5.36 23.88 4.00
N ALA A 40 -5.94 23.65 5.18
CA ALA A 40 -5.30 23.97 6.45
C ALA A 40 -4.06 23.11 6.73
N ASP A 41 -4.12 21.83 6.38
CA ASP A 41 -3.00 20.89 6.51
C ASP A 41 -1.83 21.29 5.60
N ASN A 42 -2.12 21.57 4.33
CA ASN A 42 -1.12 21.97 3.35
C ASN A 42 -0.47 23.31 3.74
N ASP A 43 -1.24 24.29 4.21
CA ASP A 43 -0.69 25.54 4.74
C ASP A 43 0.30 25.29 5.89
N SER A 44 -0.03 24.34 6.78
CA SER A 44 0.81 23.95 7.91
C SER A 44 2.08 23.22 7.47
N ILE A 45 1.97 22.28 6.52
CA ILE A 45 3.10 21.54 5.94
C ILE A 45 4.04 22.50 5.19
N VAL A 46 3.52 23.35 4.30
CA VAL A 46 4.32 24.32 3.55
C VAL A 46 5.04 25.28 4.49
N LYS A 47 4.38 25.73 5.56
CA LYS A 47 5.02 26.54 6.60
C LYS A 47 6.17 25.78 7.27
N TYR A 48 5.94 24.54 7.69
CA TYR A 48 6.98 23.69 8.28
C TYR A 48 8.19 23.55 7.36
N LEU A 49 7.96 23.21 6.08
CA LEU A 49 9.01 23.02 5.08
C LEU A 49 9.86 24.30 4.86
N LYS A 50 9.25 25.48 4.97
CA LYS A 50 9.92 26.78 4.81
C LYS A 50 10.62 27.27 6.09
N THR A 51 10.17 26.84 7.28
CA THR A 51 10.73 27.31 8.55
C THR A 51 11.64 26.31 9.25
N ASN A 52 11.80 25.11 8.68
CA ASN A 52 12.65 24.06 9.21
C ASN A 52 13.74 23.70 8.21
N TYR A 53 14.85 23.16 8.69
CA TYR A 53 16.00 22.75 7.91
C TYR A 53 16.46 21.35 8.31
N ILE A 54 17.15 20.69 7.39
CA ILE A 54 17.81 19.40 7.64
C ILE A 54 19.11 19.70 8.39
N GLU A 55 19.19 19.33 9.66
CA GLU A 55 20.40 19.51 10.47
C GLU A 55 21.45 18.46 10.13
N ASP A 56 21.03 17.20 10.06
CA ASP A 56 21.91 16.06 9.78
C ASP A 56 21.14 14.93 9.09
N VAL A 57 21.87 14.14 8.29
CA VAL A 57 21.43 12.82 7.81
C VAL A 57 22.57 11.86 8.11
N SER A 58 22.30 10.91 9.01
CA SER A 58 23.30 9.92 9.43
C SER A 58 23.74 9.04 8.26
N ALA A 59 24.86 8.32 8.42
CA ALA A 59 25.30 7.32 7.44
C ALA A 59 24.26 6.19 7.22
N ASN A 60 23.35 5.99 8.17
CA ASN A 60 22.24 5.04 8.08
C ASN A 60 20.92 5.71 7.67
N PHE A 61 20.98 6.93 7.12
CA PHE A 61 19.85 7.72 6.65
C PHE A 61 18.83 8.11 7.73
N ASP A 62 19.27 8.20 8.99
CA ASP A 62 18.47 8.81 10.05
C ASP A 62 18.52 10.34 9.89
N ILE A 63 17.38 10.96 9.61
CA ILE A 63 17.28 12.40 9.42
C ILE A 63 16.98 13.12 10.73
N THR A 64 17.65 14.24 10.96
CA THR A 64 17.30 15.20 12.02
C THR A 64 16.83 16.51 11.38
N ILE A 65 15.58 16.89 11.66
CA ILE A 65 15.00 18.15 11.21
C ILE A 65 14.84 19.09 12.41
N LYS A 66 15.26 20.35 12.25
CA LYS A 66 15.07 21.39 13.27
C LYS A 66 14.45 22.65 12.71
N LYS A 67 13.80 23.40 13.59
CA LYS A 67 13.32 24.75 13.27
C LYS A 67 14.51 25.69 13.05
N ILE A 68 14.42 26.54 12.04
CA ILE A 68 15.38 27.62 11.81
C ILE A 68 15.25 28.63 12.96
N PRO A 69 16.32 28.91 13.73
CA PRO A 69 16.28 29.90 14.79
C PRO A 69 15.94 31.30 14.27
N ALA A 70 15.44 32.19 15.13
CA ALA A 70 15.23 33.59 14.75
C ALA A 70 16.57 34.23 14.32
N GLY A 71 16.63 34.77 13.10
CA GLY A 71 17.86 35.30 12.51
C GLY A 71 18.84 34.24 12.00
N GLY A 72 18.43 32.96 11.98
CA GLY A 72 19.21 31.87 11.41
C GLY A 72 19.38 31.99 9.89
N THR A 73 20.49 31.46 9.39
CA THR A 73 20.87 31.49 7.96
C THR A 73 20.81 30.11 7.31
N GLN A 74 20.26 29.11 8.00
CA GLN A 74 20.11 27.76 7.48
C GLN A 74 19.16 27.77 6.28
N VAL A 75 19.48 26.95 5.27
CA VAL A 75 18.62 26.78 4.10
C VAL A 75 17.46 25.87 4.48
N SER A 76 16.24 26.33 4.21
CA SER A 76 15.02 25.58 4.53
C SER A 76 14.95 24.25 3.78
N ILE A 77 14.14 23.30 4.26
CA ILE A 77 13.82 22.05 3.54
C ILE A 77 13.29 22.38 2.15
N TRP A 78 12.49 23.44 2.04
CA TRP A 78 11.93 23.94 0.79
C TRP A 78 12.99 24.35 -0.23
N ASP A 79 14.05 25.03 0.19
CA ASP A 79 15.03 25.64 -0.72
C ASP A 79 16.28 24.79 -0.95
N GLN A 80 16.64 23.91 -0.01
CA GLN A 80 17.87 23.12 -0.09
C GLN A 80 17.89 22.20 -1.31
N LYS A 81 19.10 21.88 -1.80
CA LYS A 81 19.34 21.14 -3.04
C LYS A 81 20.04 19.80 -2.86
N VAL A 82 20.37 19.43 -1.62
CA VAL A 82 21.05 18.15 -1.32
C VAL A 82 20.07 17.00 -1.45
N TYR A 83 18.87 17.17 -0.90
CA TYR A 83 17.74 16.24 -1.01
C TYR A 83 16.54 17.00 -1.57
N PRO A 84 16.51 17.40 -2.85
CA PRO A 84 15.49 18.31 -3.37
C PRO A 84 14.07 17.88 -2.98
N LEU A 85 13.24 18.84 -2.55
CA LEU A 85 11.85 18.58 -2.24
C LEU A 85 11.11 18.10 -3.48
N GLN A 86 10.48 16.94 -3.39
CA GLN A 86 9.68 16.33 -4.46
C GLN A 86 8.20 16.33 -4.08
N THR A 87 7.34 16.20 -5.08
CA THR A 87 5.88 16.17 -4.91
C THR A 87 5.28 14.98 -5.63
N ARG A 88 4.17 14.46 -5.10
CA ARG A 88 3.27 13.51 -5.75
C ARG A 88 1.84 14.01 -5.61
N GLU A 89 1.09 14.00 -6.71
CA GLU A 89 -0.36 14.24 -6.67
C GLU A 89 -1.07 12.93 -6.35
N VAL A 90 -1.97 12.98 -5.36
CA VAL A 90 -2.70 11.81 -4.84
C VAL A 90 -4.19 12.12 -4.87
N TYR A 91 -4.98 11.31 -5.56
CA TYR A 91 -6.44 11.45 -5.58
C TYR A 91 -7.06 10.56 -4.50
N ASN A 92 -7.79 11.17 -3.56
CA ASN A 92 -8.49 10.48 -2.47
C ASN A 92 -9.60 11.39 -1.92
N ASP A 93 -10.70 10.83 -1.43
CA ASP A 93 -11.84 11.56 -0.83
C ASP A 93 -12.37 12.69 -1.74
N ASP A 94 -12.44 12.45 -3.05
CA ASP A 94 -12.86 13.41 -4.10
C ASP A 94 -11.97 14.66 -4.24
N ILE A 95 -10.76 14.63 -3.68
CA ILE A 95 -9.80 15.72 -3.78
C ILE A 95 -8.43 15.22 -4.26
N THR A 96 -7.63 16.14 -4.81
CA THR A 96 -6.23 15.86 -5.17
C THR A 96 -5.30 16.56 -4.18
N TYR A 97 -4.57 15.74 -3.43
CA TYR A 97 -3.55 16.17 -2.49
C TYR A 97 -2.19 16.29 -3.19
N THR A 98 -1.43 17.33 -2.86
CA THR A 98 0.00 17.41 -3.16
C THR A 98 0.77 16.90 -1.95
N VAL A 99 1.34 15.71 -2.05
CA VAL A 99 2.18 15.12 -1.01
C VAL A 99 3.63 15.48 -1.27
N TYR A 100 4.29 16.05 -0.26
CA TYR A 100 5.72 16.38 -0.34
C TYR A 100 6.56 15.24 0.23
N TYR A 101 7.70 14.97 -0.38
CA TYR A 101 8.65 13.98 0.12
C TYR A 101 10.11 14.33 -0.22
N LEU A 102 11.03 13.71 0.51
CA LEU A 102 12.48 13.79 0.30
C LEU A 102 13.02 12.39 0.03
N THR A 103 13.80 12.24 -1.04
CA THR A 103 14.57 11.02 -1.29
C THR A 103 15.96 11.16 -0.68
N LEU A 104 16.22 10.49 0.45
CA LEU A 104 17.56 10.43 1.07
C LEU A 104 18.44 9.40 0.35
N ARG A 105 17.84 8.28 -0.02
CA ARG A 105 18.40 7.28 -0.95
C ARG A 105 17.26 6.61 -1.70
N LYS A 106 17.36 6.49 -3.04
CA LYS A 106 16.31 5.85 -3.85
C LYS A 106 16.18 4.34 -3.59
N GLY A 107 17.29 3.67 -3.31
CA GLY A 107 17.40 2.22 -3.26
C GLY A 107 17.78 1.61 -4.62
N THR A 108 18.15 0.33 -4.65
CA THR A 108 18.62 -0.35 -5.88
C THR A 108 17.84 -1.59 -6.27
N GLY A 109 17.01 -2.12 -5.37
CA GLY A 109 16.21 -3.34 -5.56
C GLY A 109 14.93 -3.09 -6.35
N LEU A 110 13.83 -3.70 -5.92
CA LEU A 110 12.52 -3.61 -6.57
C LEU A 110 11.75 -2.37 -6.11
N ALA A 111 10.93 -1.79 -6.98
CA ALA A 111 9.93 -0.79 -6.56
C ALA A 111 8.65 -1.54 -6.14
N PRO A 112 8.05 -1.22 -4.98
CA PRO A 112 6.72 -1.71 -4.62
C PRO A 112 5.64 -1.15 -5.52
N THR A 113 4.55 -1.89 -5.72
CA THR A 113 3.24 -1.28 -5.99
C THR A 113 2.64 -0.76 -4.68
N ASN A 114 1.55 -0.02 -4.77
CA ASN A 114 0.78 0.44 -3.61
C ASN A 114 -0.06 -0.66 -2.93
N THR A 115 -0.06 -1.89 -3.43
CA THR A 115 -0.73 -3.06 -2.86
C THR A 115 0.23 -4.05 -2.21
N ASP A 116 1.52 -3.96 -2.52
CA ASP A 116 2.54 -4.87 -1.97
C ASP A 116 2.67 -4.84 -0.44
N ARG A 117 3.17 -5.95 0.11
CA ARG A 117 3.68 -5.99 1.48
C ARG A 117 5.13 -5.52 1.49
N ILE A 118 5.42 -4.47 2.25
CA ILE A 118 6.79 -3.97 2.42
C ILE A 118 7.42 -4.47 3.72
N PHE A 119 8.75 -4.61 3.71
CA PHE A 119 9.57 -4.79 4.91
C PHE A 119 10.34 -3.50 5.19
N ALA A 120 9.88 -2.73 6.18
CA ALA A 120 10.35 -1.36 6.39
C ALA A 120 10.43 -0.98 7.87
N SER A 121 11.30 -0.03 8.19
CA SER A 121 11.36 0.64 9.49
C SER A 121 10.97 2.11 9.35
N TYR A 122 10.41 2.71 10.40
CA TYR A 122 9.96 4.10 10.36
C TYR A 122 10.08 4.84 11.70
N VAL A 123 9.97 6.17 11.62
CA VAL A 123 9.73 7.07 12.76
C VAL A 123 8.68 8.10 12.35
N GLY A 124 7.65 8.27 13.19
CA GLY A 124 6.56 9.22 13.01
C GLY A 124 6.71 10.44 13.92
N TRP A 125 6.56 11.63 13.35
CA TRP A 125 6.70 12.91 14.03
C TRP A 125 5.51 13.84 13.76
N TYR A 126 5.17 14.64 14.76
CA TYR A 126 4.35 15.83 14.59
C TYR A 126 5.16 16.97 13.94
N LEU A 127 4.47 17.94 13.34
CA LEU A 127 5.11 19.16 12.81
C LEU A 127 5.77 20.03 13.89
N ASP A 128 5.51 19.81 15.17
CA ASP A 128 6.22 20.50 16.26
C ASP A 128 7.57 19.83 16.63
N GLY A 129 7.88 18.68 16.02
CA GLY A 129 9.08 17.89 16.28
C GLY A 129 8.94 16.83 17.37
N THR A 130 7.75 16.63 17.92
CA THR A 130 7.48 15.56 18.89
C THR A 130 7.30 14.22 18.17
N GLN A 131 8.06 13.19 18.58
CA GLN A 131 7.89 11.82 18.09
C GLN A 131 6.61 11.23 18.69
N PHE A 132 5.74 10.63 17.87
CA PHE A 132 4.55 9.93 18.35
C PHE A 132 4.63 8.41 18.19
N ASP A 133 5.45 7.93 17.25
CA ASP A 133 5.63 6.49 17.02
C ASP A 133 6.99 6.18 16.37
N SER A 134 7.47 4.95 16.54
CA SER A 134 8.69 4.46 15.90
C SER A 134 8.75 2.94 15.91
N SER A 135 9.30 2.37 14.84
CA SER A 135 9.71 0.96 14.82
C SER A 135 11.09 0.72 15.45
N TYR A 136 11.69 1.72 16.11
CA TYR A 136 13.00 1.66 16.78
C TYR A 136 14.14 1.15 15.89
N ASN A 137 14.13 1.53 14.60
CA ASN A 137 15.04 1.02 13.57
C ASN A 137 14.99 -0.50 13.33
N ILE A 138 13.95 -1.17 13.84
CA ILE A 138 13.68 -2.58 13.57
C ILE A 138 12.64 -2.62 12.44
N PRO A 139 12.98 -3.18 11.26
CA PRO A 139 12.03 -3.30 10.18
C PRO A 139 10.95 -4.35 10.51
N GLY A 140 9.72 -4.05 10.10
CA GLY A 140 8.55 -4.92 10.22
C GLY A 140 7.84 -5.08 8.87
N TYR A 141 6.88 -5.99 8.81
CA TYR A 141 6.03 -6.19 7.64
C TYR A 141 4.80 -5.27 7.71
N TRP A 142 4.53 -4.59 6.60
CA TRP A 142 3.43 -3.64 6.47
C TRP A 142 2.71 -3.86 5.15
N ASP A 143 1.40 -4.08 5.19
CA ASP A 143 0.60 -4.36 4.00
C ASP A 143 0.07 -3.00 3.49
N LEU A 144 0.57 -2.57 2.32
CA LEU A 144 0.27 -1.23 1.79
C LEU A 144 -1.19 -1.12 1.35
N ASP A 145 -1.82 -2.18 0.88
CA ASP A 145 -3.25 -2.22 0.57
C ASP A 145 -4.15 -1.79 1.75
N GLY A 146 -3.64 -1.86 2.99
CA GLY A 146 -4.33 -1.50 4.22
C GLY A 146 -5.25 -2.60 4.75
N THR A 147 -5.16 -3.83 4.23
CA THR A 147 -5.99 -4.94 4.68
C THR A 147 -5.28 -5.83 5.70
N GLY A 148 -6.07 -6.65 6.41
CA GLY A 148 -5.55 -7.61 7.38
C GLY A 148 -4.96 -7.00 8.66
N ALA A 149 -4.34 -7.86 9.49
CA ALA A 149 -3.80 -7.47 10.80
C ALA A 149 -2.53 -6.60 10.72
N ARG A 150 -1.94 -6.47 9.53
CA ARG A 150 -0.72 -5.68 9.25
C ARG A 150 -0.97 -4.51 8.32
N GLY A 151 -2.24 -4.24 8.00
CA GLY A 151 -2.66 -3.17 7.12
C GLY A 151 -2.15 -1.81 7.60
N VAL A 152 -1.55 -1.06 6.68
CA VAL A 152 -1.18 0.33 6.91
C VAL A 152 -2.41 1.20 6.65
N PHE A 153 -2.97 1.77 7.73
CA PHE A 153 -4.08 2.73 7.65
C PHE A 153 -3.62 4.17 7.33
N VAL A 154 -2.43 4.32 6.77
CA VAL A 154 -1.84 5.60 6.37
C VAL A 154 -1.72 5.61 4.85
N ASP A 155 -2.73 6.17 4.18
CA ASP A 155 -2.79 6.17 2.70
C ASP A 155 -1.57 6.79 2.04
N GLY A 156 -0.96 7.79 2.67
CA GLY A 156 0.28 8.39 2.18
C GLY A 156 1.45 7.41 2.06
N TRP A 157 1.45 6.29 2.79
CA TRP A 157 2.48 5.25 2.62
C TRP A 157 2.32 4.52 1.29
N LYS A 158 1.08 4.15 0.95
CA LYS A 158 0.72 3.51 -0.32
C LYS A 158 1.18 4.35 -1.51
N GLU A 159 1.16 5.65 -1.33
CA GLU A 159 1.51 6.63 -2.35
C GLU A 159 3.01 6.89 -2.48
N ILE A 160 3.74 6.90 -1.35
CA ILE A 160 5.15 7.30 -1.35
C ILE A 160 6.11 6.12 -1.40
N PHE A 161 5.82 4.96 -0.82
CA PHE A 161 6.73 3.80 -0.91
C PHE A 161 7.04 3.34 -2.35
N PRO A 162 6.08 3.33 -3.30
CA PRO A 162 6.37 3.07 -4.72
C PRO A 162 7.33 4.08 -5.37
N GLN A 163 7.50 5.27 -4.78
CA GLN A 163 8.53 6.23 -5.19
C GLN A 163 9.95 5.85 -4.72
N PHE A 164 10.14 4.68 -4.10
CA PHE A 164 11.42 4.16 -3.62
C PHE A 164 11.65 2.74 -4.12
N ARG A 165 12.83 2.19 -3.82
CA ARG A 165 13.21 0.82 -4.16
C ARG A 165 13.76 0.11 -2.93
N THR A 166 13.60 -1.20 -2.87
CA THR A 166 14.16 -2.04 -1.81
C THR A 166 15.69 -2.06 -1.85
N GLY A 167 16.28 -2.70 -0.86
CA GLY A 167 17.72 -2.93 -0.78
C GLY A 167 18.15 -4.25 -1.39
N THR A 168 19.35 -4.65 -1.00
CA THR A 168 19.90 -5.99 -1.22
C THR A 168 20.10 -6.65 0.14
N SER A 169 19.63 -7.88 0.29
CA SER A 169 19.82 -8.66 1.52
C SER A 169 21.04 -9.59 1.40
N THR A 170 21.77 -9.75 2.50
CA THR A 170 22.79 -10.79 2.65
C THR A 170 22.52 -11.60 3.91
N SER A 171 22.54 -12.92 3.76
CA SER A 171 22.36 -13.84 4.87
C SER A 171 23.71 -14.32 5.39
N ASN A 172 23.91 -14.20 6.70
CA ASN A 172 25.05 -14.82 7.37
C ASN A 172 24.78 -16.31 7.55
N GLY A 173 25.44 -17.15 6.75
CA GLY A 173 25.25 -18.61 6.77
C GLY A 173 25.56 -19.31 8.10
N SER A 174 26.20 -18.63 9.07
CA SER A 174 26.48 -19.20 10.39
C SER A 174 25.48 -18.80 11.49
N THR A 175 24.85 -17.64 11.38
CA THR A 175 23.91 -17.11 12.39
C THR A 175 22.47 -17.04 11.90
N GLY A 176 22.24 -17.10 10.58
CA GLY A 176 20.95 -16.83 9.94
C GLY A 176 20.55 -15.35 9.96
N GLU A 177 21.44 -14.45 10.40
CA GLU A 177 21.19 -13.02 10.40
C GLU A 177 21.12 -12.47 8.98
N ILE A 178 20.06 -11.73 8.68
CA ILE A 178 19.88 -11.04 7.40
C ILE A 178 20.23 -9.57 7.60
N THR A 179 21.20 -9.09 6.81
CA THR A 179 21.55 -7.66 6.76
C THR A 179 21.10 -7.06 5.44
N TYR A 180 20.74 -5.78 5.47
CA TYR A 180 20.23 -5.07 4.30
C TYR A 180 21.12 -3.88 3.98
N ASP A 181 21.57 -3.82 2.74
CA ASP A 181 22.32 -2.71 2.17
C ASP A 181 21.53 -2.07 1.02
N ASN A 182 21.94 -0.87 0.59
CA ASN A 182 21.37 -0.19 -0.58
C ASN A 182 19.83 -0.01 -0.58
N PHE A 183 19.18 -0.09 0.59
CA PHE A 183 17.74 0.10 0.80
C PHE A 183 17.24 1.53 0.52
N GLY A 184 16.01 1.71 0.07
CA GLY A 184 15.40 3.03 -0.07
C GLY A 184 15.24 3.72 1.28
N ALA A 185 15.49 5.02 1.36
CA ALA A 185 15.29 5.81 2.58
C ALA A 185 14.74 7.19 2.22
N GLY A 186 13.68 7.61 2.93
CA GLY A 186 12.95 8.81 2.57
C GLY A 186 12.21 9.46 3.74
N VAL A 187 11.64 10.62 3.45
CA VAL A 187 10.78 11.38 4.36
C VAL A 187 9.52 11.78 3.60
N MET A 188 8.34 11.60 4.19
CA MET A 188 7.07 12.06 3.65
C MET A 188 6.38 13.02 4.62
N PHE A 189 5.73 14.04 4.07
CA PHE A 189 4.94 15.04 4.81
C PHE A 189 3.47 14.87 4.41
N LEU A 190 2.68 14.30 5.31
CA LEU A 190 1.33 13.84 5.01
C LEU A 190 0.28 14.78 5.59
N PRO A 191 -0.68 15.26 4.78
CA PRO A 191 -1.90 15.85 5.31
C PRO A 191 -2.69 14.79 6.08
N SER A 192 -3.53 15.23 7.02
CA SER A 192 -4.29 14.32 7.88
C SER A 192 -5.25 13.41 7.11
N GLY A 193 -5.78 13.87 5.97
CA GLY A 193 -6.64 13.07 5.08
C GLY A 193 -5.95 11.87 4.46
N LEU A 194 -4.61 11.87 4.35
CA LEU A 194 -3.82 10.72 3.89
C LEU A 194 -3.13 9.99 5.06
N ALA A 195 -3.58 10.25 6.28
CA ALA A 195 -3.11 9.64 7.51
C ALA A 195 -4.29 9.36 8.45
N TYR A 196 -4.19 9.72 9.73
CA TYR A 196 -5.25 9.50 10.72
C TYR A 196 -6.24 10.67 10.72
N TYR A 197 -7.11 10.74 9.72
CA TYR A 197 -8.00 11.89 9.53
C TYR A 197 -8.89 12.19 10.76
N GLY A 198 -9.61 11.16 11.23
CA GLY A 198 -10.41 11.22 12.46
C GLY A 198 -9.61 11.11 13.75
N GLY A 199 -8.29 10.99 13.65
CA GLY A 199 -7.39 10.73 14.78
C GLY A 199 -7.25 9.25 15.14
N SER A 200 -6.42 8.99 16.12
CA SER A 200 -6.22 7.69 16.80
C SER A 200 -5.96 7.93 18.28
N ASP A 201 -5.76 6.88 19.08
CA ASP A 201 -5.57 6.99 20.53
C ASP A 201 -4.56 8.06 20.96
N ASN A 202 -3.46 8.21 20.22
CA ASN A 202 -2.38 9.15 20.52
C ASN A 202 -2.24 10.27 19.50
N ILE A 203 -3.02 10.26 18.41
CA ILE A 203 -2.94 11.23 17.32
C ILE A 203 -4.25 12.02 17.27
N PRO A 204 -4.24 13.33 17.57
CA PRO A 204 -5.44 14.14 17.46
C PRO A 204 -5.99 14.13 16.01
N ALA A 205 -7.30 14.22 15.87
CA ALA A 205 -7.94 14.40 14.57
C ALA A 205 -7.36 15.60 13.82
N TYR A 206 -7.34 15.51 12.48
CA TYR A 206 -6.91 16.60 11.61
C TYR A 206 -5.45 17.05 11.82
N THR A 207 -4.57 16.10 12.13
CA THR A 207 -3.15 16.37 12.39
C THR A 207 -2.27 15.94 11.21
N PRO A 208 -1.56 16.88 10.55
CA PRO A 208 -0.52 16.54 9.59
C PRO A 208 0.67 15.85 10.28
N LEU A 209 1.27 14.88 9.59
CA LEU A 209 2.34 14.04 10.14
C LEU A 209 3.56 14.01 9.22
N VAL A 210 4.72 13.73 9.80
CA VAL A 210 5.96 13.47 9.07
C VAL A 210 6.42 12.05 9.38
N PHE A 211 6.74 11.27 8.35
CA PHE A 211 7.35 9.97 8.52
C PHE A 211 8.72 9.95 7.84
N SER A 212 9.75 9.51 8.56
CA SER A 212 10.99 9.04 7.96
C SER A 212 11.01 7.53 7.94
N PHE A 213 11.47 6.92 6.85
CA PHE A 213 11.42 5.47 6.68
C PHE A 213 12.63 4.91 5.93
N LYS A 214 12.80 3.59 6.05
CA LYS A 214 13.78 2.78 5.33
C LYS A 214 13.09 1.53 4.79
N LEU A 215 13.14 1.32 3.47
CA LEU A 215 12.50 0.24 2.73
C LEU A 215 13.52 -0.87 2.42
N MET A 216 13.53 -1.92 3.23
CA MET A 216 14.53 -2.98 3.18
C MET A 216 14.21 -4.00 2.08
N ASP A 217 12.97 -4.49 2.06
CA ASP A 217 12.50 -5.52 1.13
C ASP A 217 11.00 -5.40 0.86
N LEU A 218 10.46 -6.27 0.01
CA LEU A 218 9.03 -6.41 -0.23
C LEU A 218 8.63 -7.86 -0.54
N ALA A 219 7.34 -8.13 -0.49
CA ALA A 219 6.72 -9.32 -1.05
C ALA A 219 5.61 -8.87 -2.00
N ARG A 220 5.59 -9.44 -3.21
CA ARG A 220 4.50 -9.26 -4.17
C ARG A 220 3.23 -9.90 -3.64
N MET A 221 2.12 -9.20 -3.80
CA MET A 221 0.80 -9.68 -3.42
C MET A 221 0.04 -10.17 -4.66
N ASP A 222 -1.00 -10.96 -4.39
CA ASP A 222 -1.96 -11.56 -5.32
C ASP A 222 -3.25 -11.62 -4.48
N HIS A 223 -4.09 -10.59 -4.59
CA HIS A 223 -5.20 -10.36 -3.64
C HIS A 223 -6.46 -11.17 -3.95
N ASP A 224 -6.65 -11.55 -5.20
CA ASP A 224 -7.79 -12.33 -5.66
C ASP A 224 -7.45 -13.85 -5.76
N PHE A 225 -6.16 -14.20 -5.67
CA PHE A 225 -5.60 -15.55 -5.62
C PHE A 225 -5.73 -16.32 -6.93
N ASP A 226 -5.66 -15.63 -8.06
CA ASP A 226 -5.76 -16.25 -9.38
C ASP A 226 -4.40 -16.71 -9.94
N GLY A 227 -3.30 -16.35 -9.29
CA GLY A 227 -1.94 -16.75 -9.65
C GLY A 227 -1.19 -15.79 -10.59
N VAL A 228 -1.81 -14.69 -11.01
CA VAL A 228 -1.12 -13.48 -11.46
C VAL A 228 -0.92 -12.58 -10.23
N SER A 229 0.06 -11.66 -10.27
CA SER A 229 0.32 -10.80 -9.11
C SER A 229 -0.20 -9.41 -9.39
N ASP A 230 -0.59 -8.68 -8.36
CA ASP A 230 -1.01 -7.28 -8.49
C ASP A 230 0.00 -6.42 -9.28
N PHE A 231 1.29 -6.73 -9.17
CA PHE A 231 2.34 -6.03 -9.92
C PHE A 231 2.27 -6.29 -11.43
N ASP A 232 1.87 -7.50 -11.82
CA ASP A 232 1.72 -7.92 -13.20
C ASP A 232 0.35 -7.52 -13.79
N GLU A 233 -0.62 -7.17 -12.94
CA GLU A 233 -1.96 -6.58 -13.25
C GLU A 233 -1.98 -5.04 -13.24
N ASP A 234 -0.86 -4.39 -12.94
CA ASP A 234 -0.70 -2.95 -13.14
C ASP A 234 -0.66 -2.65 -14.65
N VAL A 235 -1.83 -2.51 -15.27
CA VAL A 235 -2.04 -2.37 -16.72
C VAL A 235 -1.27 -1.16 -17.28
N ASN A 236 -1.25 -0.06 -16.52
CA ASN A 236 -0.63 1.18 -16.97
C ASN A 236 0.86 1.31 -16.56
N HIS A 237 1.34 0.42 -15.70
CA HIS A 237 2.72 0.33 -15.19
C HIS A 237 3.20 1.56 -14.42
N ASP A 238 2.31 2.26 -13.72
CA ASP A 238 2.66 3.42 -12.90
C ASP A 238 2.96 3.07 -11.42
N GLY A 239 2.69 1.83 -11.02
CA GLY A 239 2.90 1.27 -9.68
C GLY A 239 1.73 1.48 -8.72
N TYR A 240 0.55 1.91 -9.21
CA TYR A 240 -0.59 2.28 -8.39
C TYR A 240 -1.91 1.65 -8.84
N LEU A 241 -2.28 0.57 -8.16
CA LEU A 241 -3.57 -0.09 -8.34
C LEU A 241 -4.56 0.47 -7.31
N TYR A 242 -5.66 1.06 -7.78
CA TYR A 242 -6.68 1.63 -6.92
C TYR A 242 -7.92 0.75 -6.90
N ASN A 243 -8.46 0.49 -5.71
CA ASN A 243 -9.73 -0.21 -5.57
C ASN A 243 -10.88 0.69 -6.05
N SER A 244 -11.20 0.61 -7.35
CA SER A 244 -12.26 1.38 -7.99
C SER A 244 -13.65 1.04 -7.46
N THR A 245 -13.83 -0.09 -6.76
CA THR A 245 -15.09 -0.48 -6.11
C THR A 245 -15.38 0.35 -4.85
N ASP A 246 -14.35 0.94 -4.21
CA ASP A 246 -14.51 1.81 -3.04
C ASP A 246 -14.98 3.21 -3.47
N LYS A 247 -16.29 3.36 -3.70
CA LYS A 247 -16.90 4.63 -4.08
C LYS A 247 -16.98 5.66 -2.94
N ILE A 248 -16.69 5.27 -1.69
CA ILE A 248 -16.60 6.23 -0.58
C ILE A 248 -15.29 7.00 -0.73
N LYS A 249 -14.21 6.26 -0.94
CA LYS A 249 -12.87 6.81 -1.07
C LYS A 249 -12.59 7.41 -2.44
N TYR A 250 -13.09 6.78 -3.50
CA TYR A 250 -12.86 7.19 -4.89
C TYR A 250 -14.16 7.39 -5.68
N PRO A 251 -15.01 8.36 -5.30
CA PRO A 251 -16.32 8.55 -5.95
C PRO A 251 -16.21 8.92 -7.44
N ASN A 252 -15.23 9.76 -7.81
CA ASN A 252 -14.98 10.23 -9.19
C ASN A 252 -13.55 9.91 -9.66
N MET A 253 -13.12 8.66 -9.53
CA MET A 253 -11.75 8.24 -9.88
C MET A 253 -11.36 8.66 -11.31
N PRO A 254 -10.22 9.36 -11.51
CA PRO A 254 -9.71 9.67 -12.83
C PRO A 254 -9.43 8.39 -13.62
N ALA A 255 -9.83 8.35 -14.90
CA ALA A 255 -9.68 7.16 -15.76
C ALA A 255 -8.25 6.64 -15.92
N LYS A 256 -7.24 7.49 -15.68
CA LYS A 256 -5.82 7.10 -15.73
C LYS A 256 -5.34 6.28 -14.51
N LEU A 257 -6.18 6.16 -13.48
CA LEU A 257 -5.91 5.41 -12.24
C LEU A 257 -6.71 4.10 -12.18
N ILE A 258 -7.36 3.74 -13.29
CA ILE A 258 -8.22 2.57 -13.39
C ILE A 258 -7.44 1.51 -14.16
N ASP A 259 -7.17 0.40 -13.49
CA ASP A 259 -6.60 -0.83 -14.04
C ASP A 259 -7.71 -1.90 -13.95
N ASP A 260 -8.58 -1.88 -14.96
CA ASP A 260 -9.81 -2.70 -15.10
C ASP A 260 -9.91 -3.03 -16.61
N THR A 261 -9.47 -4.22 -16.97
CA THR A 261 -9.23 -4.66 -18.36
C THR A 261 -10.52 -4.86 -19.12
N ASP A 262 -11.56 -5.42 -18.48
CA ASP A 262 -12.84 -5.70 -19.13
C ASP A 262 -13.91 -4.61 -18.93
N GLY A 263 -13.67 -3.69 -18.00
CA GLY A 263 -14.49 -2.53 -17.71
C GLY A 263 -15.76 -2.83 -16.90
N ASP A 264 -15.81 -3.94 -16.16
CA ASP A 264 -16.96 -4.32 -15.33
C ASP A 264 -17.08 -3.51 -14.02
N GLY A 265 -16.00 -2.80 -13.66
CA GLY A 265 -15.89 -1.95 -12.48
C GLY A 265 -15.12 -2.58 -11.31
N THR A 266 -14.65 -3.81 -11.44
CA THR A 266 -13.70 -4.48 -10.55
C THR A 266 -12.29 -4.30 -11.14
N PRO A 267 -11.31 -3.79 -10.38
CA PRO A 267 -9.95 -3.69 -10.91
C PRO A 267 -9.30 -5.07 -10.97
N ASP A 268 -8.42 -5.30 -11.95
CA ASP A 268 -7.81 -6.61 -12.26
C ASP A 268 -7.24 -7.30 -11.00
N PHE A 269 -6.53 -6.57 -10.13
CA PHE A 269 -6.00 -7.15 -8.87
C PHE A 269 -7.03 -7.62 -7.83
N LEU A 270 -8.31 -7.44 -8.09
CA LEU A 270 -9.43 -7.94 -7.29
C LEU A 270 -10.43 -8.75 -8.15
N ASP A 271 -10.13 -8.98 -9.42
CA ASP A 271 -11.00 -9.65 -10.38
C ASP A 271 -10.42 -10.99 -10.84
N VAL A 272 -11.15 -12.07 -10.55
CA VAL A 272 -10.71 -13.43 -10.90
C VAL A 272 -10.89 -13.79 -12.38
N ASP A 273 -11.48 -12.91 -13.19
CA ASP A 273 -11.77 -13.08 -14.63
C ASP A 273 -11.45 -11.77 -15.37
N ASP A 274 -10.16 -11.38 -15.38
CA ASP A 274 -9.65 -10.07 -15.84
C ASP A 274 -10.16 -9.60 -17.22
N ASP A 275 -10.41 -10.51 -18.15
CA ASP A 275 -10.92 -10.18 -19.49
C ASP A 275 -12.43 -10.37 -19.65
N GLY A 276 -13.10 -10.89 -18.63
CA GLY A 276 -14.54 -11.11 -18.54
C GLY A 276 -15.09 -12.01 -19.64
N ASP A 277 -14.33 -13.01 -20.08
CA ASP A 277 -14.78 -13.98 -21.07
C ASP A 277 -15.50 -15.20 -20.46
N GLY A 278 -15.57 -15.27 -19.12
CA GLY A 278 -16.21 -16.32 -18.35
C GLY A 278 -15.27 -17.47 -17.95
N TRP A 279 -13.96 -17.33 -18.15
CA TRP A 279 -12.93 -18.26 -17.69
C TRP A 279 -12.01 -17.54 -16.72
N SER A 280 -12.04 -17.96 -15.45
CA SER A 280 -11.17 -17.34 -14.44
C SER A 280 -9.70 -17.35 -14.85
N THR A 281 -8.95 -16.28 -14.61
CA THR A 281 -7.51 -16.14 -14.89
C THR A 281 -6.72 -17.37 -14.45
N LEU A 282 -6.95 -17.89 -13.23
CA LEU A 282 -6.31 -19.12 -12.72
C LEU A 282 -6.45 -20.32 -13.67
N LYS A 283 -7.63 -20.48 -14.27
CA LYS A 283 -7.92 -21.57 -15.19
C LYS A 283 -7.17 -21.40 -16.50
N GLU A 284 -7.02 -20.17 -16.95
CA GLU A 284 -6.30 -19.85 -18.18
C GLU A 284 -4.81 -20.05 -18.08
N ILE A 285 -4.24 -19.66 -16.94
CA ILE A 285 -2.81 -19.86 -16.69
C ILE A 285 -2.51 -21.33 -16.38
N THR A 286 -3.51 -22.21 -16.27
CA THR A 286 -3.29 -23.64 -16.05
C THR A 286 -2.65 -24.29 -17.28
N LYS A 287 -1.56 -25.03 -17.07
CA LYS A 287 -0.89 -25.76 -18.15
C LYS A 287 -1.82 -26.84 -18.74
N PRO A 288 -2.00 -26.88 -20.06
CA PRO A 288 -2.81 -27.91 -20.70
C PRO A 288 -2.12 -29.28 -20.65
N ASP A 289 -2.93 -30.33 -20.84
CA ASP A 289 -2.43 -31.69 -20.97
C ASP A 289 -1.41 -31.79 -22.13
N GLY A 290 -0.22 -32.32 -21.83
CA GLY A 290 0.85 -32.46 -22.82
C GLY A 290 1.79 -31.25 -22.96
N ALA A 291 1.60 -30.20 -22.16
CA ALA A 291 2.63 -29.16 -21.99
C ALA A 291 3.96 -29.79 -21.53
N PRO A 292 5.12 -29.18 -21.88
CA PRO A 292 6.40 -29.59 -21.35
C PRO A 292 6.37 -29.67 -19.82
N ASN A 293 6.96 -30.72 -19.26
CA ASN A 293 7.08 -30.87 -17.81
C ASN A 293 8.29 -30.05 -17.31
N THR A 294 8.16 -28.73 -17.37
CA THR A 294 9.11 -27.73 -16.86
C THR A 294 8.50 -26.97 -15.69
N GLY A 295 9.36 -26.31 -14.90
CA GLY A 295 8.98 -25.58 -13.70
C GLY A 295 8.49 -26.46 -12.54
N ILE A 296 8.08 -25.79 -11.46
CA ILE A 296 7.60 -26.43 -10.22
C ILE A 296 6.07 -26.31 -10.01
N SER A 297 5.38 -25.63 -10.93
CA SER A 297 3.94 -25.31 -10.83
C SER A 297 3.14 -25.95 -11.96
N LYS A 298 1.85 -26.21 -11.70
CA LYS A 298 0.87 -26.57 -12.75
C LYS A 298 0.37 -25.36 -13.54
N TYR A 299 0.71 -24.15 -13.09
CA TYR A 299 0.35 -22.90 -13.72
C TYR A 299 1.56 -22.32 -14.44
N TYR A 300 1.32 -21.63 -15.54
CA TYR A 300 2.33 -20.82 -16.21
C TYR A 300 2.67 -19.60 -15.32
N PRO A 301 3.95 -19.30 -15.09
CA PRO A 301 4.34 -18.02 -14.51
C PRO A 301 4.06 -16.88 -15.50
N TYR A 302 3.97 -15.64 -15.01
CA TYR A 302 3.72 -14.48 -15.87
C TYR A 302 4.75 -14.35 -17.02
N ASN A 303 6.01 -14.66 -16.74
CA ASN A 303 7.09 -14.82 -17.73
C ASN A 303 7.87 -16.12 -17.48
N PRO A 304 8.53 -16.68 -18.51
CA PRO A 304 9.47 -17.79 -18.32
C PRO A 304 10.47 -17.50 -17.20
N ILE A 305 10.77 -18.51 -16.39
CA ILE A 305 11.64 -18.40 -15.21
C ILE A 305 12.95 -19.15 -15.49
N ILE A 306 14.07 -18.54 -15.14
CA ILE A 306 15.38 -19.20 -15.14
C ILE A 306 15.64 -19.86 -13.78
N ASP A 307 16.39 -20.96 -13.79
CA ASP A 307 16.82 -21.63 -12.55
C ASP A 307 17.47 -20.65 -11.57
N ASN A 308 17.11 -20.76 -10.28
CA ASN A 308 17.73 -19.93 -9.26
C ASN A 308 18.99 -20.63 -8.71
N PRO A 309 20.19 -20.06 -8.92
CA PRO A 309 21.43 -20.72 -8.49
C PRO A 309 21.57 -20.86 -6.96
N ILE A 310 20.72 -20.19 -6.18
CA ILE A 310 20.69 -20.25 -4.70
C ILE A 310 19.87 -21.44 -4.19
N THR A 311 19.06 -22.06 -5.04
CA THR A 311 18.23 -23.24 -4.73
C THR A 311 18.72 -24.47 -5.49
N PRO A 312 20.00 -24.89 -5.34
CA PRO A 312 20.64 -25.89 -6.22
C PRO A 312 20.05 -27.30 -6.21
N ASN A 313 19.04 -27.56 -5.37
CA ASN A 313 18.34 -28.84 -5.27
C ASN A 313 16.92 -28.80 -5.85
N ILE A 314 16.50 -27.66 -6.41
CA ILE A 314 15.20 -27.43 -7.01
C ILE A 314 15.49 -26.78 -8.36
N ASP A 315 15.01 -27.36 -9.46
CA ASP A 315 15.07 -26.74 -10.78
C ASP A 315 13.77 -25.95 -10.99
N GLU A 316 13.85 -24.63 -10.88
CA GLU A 316 12.69 -23.76 -11.12
C GLU A 316 12.53 -23.35 -12.59
N THR A 317 13.40 -23.85 -13.49
CA THR A 317 13.39 -23.45 -14.90
C THR A 317 12.03 -23.72 -15.52
N GLU A 318 11.39 -22.65 -15.94
CA GLU A 318 10.16 -22.68 -16.71
C GLU A 318 10.42 -22.03 -18.07
N THR A 319 10.21 -22.81 -19.13
CA THR A 319 10.47 -22.35 -20.50
C THR A 319 9.36 -21.48 -21.06
N TRP A 320 8.14 -21.61 -20.53
CA TRP A 320 6.95 -20.92 -21.03
C TRP A 320 6.27 -20.09 -19.94
N GLY A 321 6.00 -18.82 -20.23
CA GLY A 321 5.08 -18.02 -19.41
C GLY A 321 3.64 -18.12 -19.92
N ILE A 322 2.73 -17.36 -19.32
CA ILE A 322 1.31 -17.30 -19.74
C ILE A 322 1.26 -17.02 -21.25
N PRO A 323 0.60 -17.85 -22.06
CA PRO A 323 0.64 -17.71 -23.51
C PRO A 323 -0.07 -16.44 -24.00
N ALA A 324 0.23 -16.08 -25.24
CA ALA A 324 -0.48 -15.12 -26.06
C ALA A 324 -0.77 -15.74 -27.43
N VAL A 325 -1.82 -15.27 -28.09
CA VAL A 325 -2.15 -15.70 -29.46
C VAL A 325 -1.72 -14.60 -30.43
N ASN A 326 -0.76 -14.90 -31.29
CA ASN A 326 -0.32 -13.98 -32.33
C ASN A 326 -1.42 -13.79 -33.39
N ALA A 327 -1.31 -12.70 -34.16
CA ALA A 327 -2.25 -12.41 -35.24
C ALA A 327 -2.33 -13.50 -36.34
N ASP A 328 -1.31 -14.35 -36.46
CA ASP A 328 -1.29 -15.49 -37.39
C ASP A 328 -1.83 -16.80 -36.77
N GLY A 329 -2.31 -16.75 -35.52
CA GLY A 329 -2.83 -17.89 -34.77
C GLY A 329 -1.76 -18.75 -34.10
N THR A 330 -0.48 -18.38 -34.19
CA THR A 330 0.59 -19.07 -33.45
C THR A 330 0.61 -18.66 -31.98
N ILE A 331 1.08 -19.55 -31.09
CA ILE A 331 1.17 -19.27 -29.66
C ILE A 331 2.56 -18.72 -29.32
N ASP A 332 2.60 -17.62 -28.58
CA ASP A 332 3.81 -17.03 -28.01
C ASP A 332 3.82 -17.19 -26.49
N TYR A 333 4.88 -17.80 -25.96
CA TYR A 333 5.08 -18.03 -24.53
C TYR A 333 6.17 -17.15 -23.92
N THR A 334 6.85 -16.32 -24.72
CA THR A 334 8.17 -15.79 -24.34
C THR A 334 8.36 -14.30 -24.58
N SER A 335 7.62 -13.66 -25.51
CA SER A 335 7.80 -12.21 -25.70
C SER A 335 7.35 -11.45 -24.45
N PRO A 336 8.16 -10.51 -23.92
CA PRO A 336 7.84 -9.81 -22.68
C PRO A 336 6.52 -9.02 -22.72
N ASN A 337 6.23 -8.39 -23.87
CA ASN A 337 5.10 -7.47 -24.05
C ASN A 337 3.93 -8.12 -24.80
N ARG A 338 3.79 -9.44 -24.73
CA ARG A 338 2.70 -10.17 -25.39
C ARG A 338 1.38 -9.89 -24.66
N LEU A 339 0.28 -9.81 -25.41
CA LEU A 339 -1.07 -9.75 -24.83
C LEU A 339 -1.43 -11.16 -24.37
N ARG A 340 -1.33 -11.39 -23.05
CA ARG A 340 -1.51 -12.71 -22.46
C ARG A 340 -2.99 -13.10 -22.48
N ILE A 341 -3.26 -14.40 -22.53
CA ILE A 341 -4.63 -14.90 -22.70
C ILE A 341 -5.60 -14.46 -21.60
N HIS A 342 -5.14 -14.28 -20.35
CA HIS A 342 -5.98 -13.82 -19.23
C HIS A 342 -6.51 -12.40 -19.38
N VAL A 343 -5.85 -11.59 -20.20
CA VAL A 343 -6.28 -10.22 -20.55
C VAL A 343 -6.71 -10.14 -22.02
N ASP A 344 -7.07 -11.25 -22.66
CA ASP A 344 -7.46 -11.32 -24.07
C ASP A 344 -8.77 -12.06 -24.31
N LYS A 345 -9.86 -11.30 -24.14
CA LYS A 345 -11.25 -11.74 -24.32
C LYS A 345 -11.54 -12.44 -25.66
N ASN A 346 -10.72 -12.21 -26.68
CA ASN A 346 -10.98 -12.74 -28.03
C ASN A 346 -10.54 -14.19 -28.22
N HIS A 347 -9.70 -14.73 -27.34
CA HIS A 347 -9.05 -16.03 -27.56
C HIS A 347 -9.47 -17.13 -26.57
N HIS A 348 -10.66 -17.01 -25.98
CA HIS A 348 -11.26 -17.93 -25.01
C HIS A 348 -11.30 -19.42 -25.41
N VAL A 349 -11.30 -19.73 -26.70
CA VAL A 349 -11.37 -21.12 -27.20
C VAL A 349 -10.04 -21.87 -27.18
N ILE A 350 -8.93 -21.16 -26.89
CA ILE A 350 -7.57 -21.72 -26.82
C ILE A 350 -7.19 -22.04 -25.35
N LYS A 351 -8.02 -21.59 -24.40
CA LYS A 351 -7.85 -21.67 -22.95
C LYS A 351 -8.11 -23.09 -22.41
#